data_AF-A0A8I3AGZ9-F1
#
_entry.id   AF-A0A8I3AGZ9-F1
#
_cell.length_a   1.000
_cell.length_b   1.000
_cell.length_c   1.000
_cell.angle_alpha   90.00
_cell.angle_beta   90.00
_cell.angle_gamma   90.00
#
_symmetry.space_group_name_H-M   'P 1'
#
loop_
_entity.id
_entity.type
_entity.pdbx_description
1 polymer ?
#
loop_
_entity_poly.entity_id
_entity_poly.type
_entity_poly.pdbx_seq_one_letter_code
_entity_poly.pdbx_strand_id
1 'polypeptide(L)'
;MKLSALYFLATARLALGATGPITYNATDDACYYTPMPNVTASNETRAAPWGNQTIQYANGTTCCSSLDQVQTALDTIDAKLLELLSNRTAYSREAARFMSEEADVDDPLRDQQIIQRAMDNATAVHLPQIVAQKVFQSIINSTVEFEECIYNTYNSTL
;
A
#
# COMPACT_ATOMS: atom_id res chain seq x y z
N MET A 1 7.38 45.69 30.09
CA MET A 1 7.56 44.84 28.88
C MET A 1 6.73 43.58 29.10
N LYS A 2 5.72 43.20 28.31
CA LYS A 2 5.32 43.52 26.93
C LYS A 2 3.77 43.50 26.82
N LEU A 3 3.25 44.22 25.83
CA LEU A 3 1.85 44.31 25.39
C LEU A 3 1.43 43.11 24.49
N SER A 4 0.09 42.98 24.32
CA SER A 4 -0.64 42.52 23.10
C SER A 4 -0.75 41.00 22.87
N ALA A 5 -1.83 40.42 22.31
CA ALA A 5 -3.09 40.95 21.75
C ALA A 5 -4.16 39.82 21.70
N LEU A 6 -5.45 40.19 21.79
CA LEU A 6 -6.58 39.35 21.38
C LEU A 6 -6.62 39.22 19.85
N TYR A 7 -6.89 38.02 19.32
CA TYR A 7 -7.19 37.81 17.90
C TYR A 7 -8.62 37.30 17.71
N PHE A 8 -9.33 37.98 16.82
CA PHE A 8 -10.71 37.79 16.41
C PHE A 8 -10.92 36.56 15.52
N LEU A 9 -12.11 35.96 15.64
CA LEU A 9 -12.70 34.93 14.77
C LEU A 9 -12.96 35.44 13.34
N ALA A 10 -12.77 34.59 12.32
CA ALA A 10 -13.43 34.72 11.03
C ALA A 10 -13.70 33.34 10.41
N THR A 11 -14.98 33.00 10.29
CA THR A 11 -15.48 31.87 9.51
C THR A 11 -15.69 32.31 8.07
N ALA A 12 -15.39 31.44 7.10
CA ALA A 12 -15.81 31.62 5.71
C ALA A 12 -16.23 30.28 5.10
N ARG A 13 -17.51 30.16 4.75
CA ARG A 13 -18.04 29.18 3.80
C ARG A 13 -18.37 29.93 2.50
N LEU A 14 -18.06 29.37 1.33
CA LEU A 14 -18.73 29.71 0.06
C LEU A 14 -18.59 28.56 -0.96
N ALA A 15 -19.56 28.53 -1.88
CA ALA A 15 -20.17 27.35 -2.49
C ALA A 15 -19.82 27.13 -3.98
N LEU A 16 -20.12 25.89 -4.44
CA LEU A 16 -20.32 25.31 -5.79
C LEU A 16 -19.79 25.99 -7.07
N GLY A 17 -19.14 25.19 -7.92
CA GLY A 17 -18.81 25.53 -9.32
C GLY A 17 -19.03 24.37 -10.32
N ALA A 18 -19.99 24.60 -11.23
CA ALA A 18 -20.25 24.12 -12.60
C ALA A 18 -19.64 22.80 -13.14
N THR A 19 -20.52 21.93 -13.67
CA THR A 19 -20.23 20.86 -14.64
C THR A 19 -20.38 21.37 -16.08
N GLY A 20 -19.31 21.30 -16.87
CA GLY A 20 -19.33 21.47 -18.33
C GLY A 20 -18.59 20.31 -19.02
N PRO A 21 -18.95 19.87 -20.25
CA PRO A 21 -18.42 18.62 -20.81
C PRO A 21 -17.49 18.88 -22.00
N ILE A 22 -16.18 18.60 -21.93
CA ILE A 22 -15.35 18.43 -23.14
C ILE A 22 -14.22 17.38 -22.95
N THR A 23 -14.37 16.32 -23.76
CA THR A 23 -13.45 15.38 -24.42
C THR A 23 -12.07 15.06 -23.82
N TYR A 24 -11.84 13.77 -23.56
CA TYR A 24 -10.54 13.16 -23.29
C TYR A 24 -9.91 12.60 -24.58
N ASN A 25 -8.66 12.97 -24.85
CA ASN A 25 -7.80 12.26 -25.79
C ASN A 25 -6.49 11.91 -25.08
N ALA A 26 -6.09 10.65 -25.21
CA ALA A 26 -5.13 9.96 -24.36
C ALA A 26 -3.70 10.10 -24.86
N THR A 27 -2.78 10.46 -23.95
CA THR A 27 -1.39 10.00 -23.95
C THR A 27 -0.88 9.95 -22.50
N ASP A 28 -1.22 8.85 -21.82
CA ASP A 28 -0.25 7.83 -21.36
C ASP A 28 0.56 7.84 -20.05
N ASP A 29 0.33 8.66 -19.01
CA ASP A 29 1.04 8.41 -17.71
C ASP A 29 0.27 8.69 -16.40
N ALA A 30 -1.03 9.02 -16.47
CA ALA A 30 -1.74 9.60 -15.33
C ALA A 30 -2.42 8.62 -14.35
N CYS A 31 -2.44 7.31 -14.63
CA CYS A 31 -3.32 6.35 -13.91
C CYS A 31 -2.90 6.04 -12.45
N TYR A 32 -1.80 6.62 -11.95
CA TYR A 32 -1.26 6.32 -10.62
C TYR A 32 -1.53 7.41 -9.55
N TYR A 33 -2.09 8.57 -9.93
CA TYR A 33 -2.33 9.67 -8.98
C TYR A 33 -3.70 10.37 -9.24
N THR A 34 -4.51 10.53 -8.17
CA THR A 34 -5.88 11.11 -8.03
C THR A 34 -7.11 10.22 -8.33
N PRO A 35 -8.23 10.34 -7.57
CA PRO A 35 -9.09 9.21 -7.21
C PRO A 35 -9.96 8.69 -8.34
N MET A 36 -10.12 7.36 -8.39
CA MET A 36 -10.89 6.63 -9.39
C MET A 36 -12.36 7.11 -9.43
N PRO A 37 -12.93 7.36 -10.63
CA PRO A 37 -14.36 7.60 -10.77
C PRO A 37 -15.15 6.36 -10.32
N ASN A 38 -16.32 6.57 -9.73
CA ASN A 38 -17.20 5.47 -9.33
C ASN A 38 -17.78 4.77 -10.57
N VAL A 39 -17.45 3.49 -10.75
CA VAL A 39 -17.86 2.67 -11.90
C VAL A 39 -18.84 1.59 -11.42
N THR A 40 -20.03 1.53 -12.01
CA THR A 40 -21.01 0.48 -11.73
C THR A 40 -20.56 -0.86 -12.33
N ALA A 41 -20.72 -1.95 -11.57
CA ALA A 41 -20.30 -3.28 -12.00
C ALA A 41 -21.05 -3.74 -13.26
N SER A 42 -20.30 -4.19 -14.28
CA SER A 42 -20.83 -4.76 -15.53
C SER A 42 -20.88 -6.29 -15.43
N ASN A 43 -22.00 -6.88 -15.88
CA ASN A 43 -22.20 -8.34 -15.90
C ASN A 43 -21.67 -9.02 -17.19
N GLU A 44 -20.81 -8.37 -17.97
CA GLU A 44 -20.37 -8.91 -19.26
C GLU A 44 -18.97 -9.55 -19.23
N THR A 45 -18.87 -10.77 -19.76
CA THR A 45 -17.60 -11.44 -20.07
C THR A 45 -17.04 -10.89 -21.40
N ARG A 46 -16.40 -9.72 -21.37
CA ARG A 46 -15.71 -9.14 -22.54
C ARG A 46 -14.36 -9.83 -22.77
N ALA A 47 -14.08 -10.23 -24.01
CA ALA A 47 -12.70 -10.53 -24.44
C ALA A 47 -11.88 -9.24 -24.35
N ALA A 48 -10.74 -9.26 -23.65
CA ALA A 48 -9.90 -8.09 -23.47
C ALA A 48 -9.40 -7.59 -24.85
N PRO A 49 -9.65 -6.34 -25.25
CA PRO A 49 -9.30 -5.86 -26.59
C PRO A 49 -7.78 -5.68 -26.80
N TRP A 50 -6.96 -5.87 -25.76
CA TRP A 50 -5.51 -5.64 -25.77
C TRP A 50 -4.66 -6.92 -25.59
N GLY A 51 -5.20 -8.12 -25.82
CA GLY A 51 -4.35 -9.30 -26.02
C GLY A 51 -4.89 -10.62 -25.47
N ASN A 52 -4.03 -11.63 -25.52
CA ASN A 52 -4.29 -12.99 -25.03
C ASN A 52 -3.70 -13.18 -23.62
N GLN A 53 -4.03 -14.31 -23.01
CA GLN A 53 -3.56 -14.74 -21.68
C GLN A 53 -2.04 -14.62 -21.52
N THR A 54 -1.59 -13.75 -20.62
CA THR A 54 -0.16 -13.45 -20.40
C THR A 54 0.47 -14.25 -19.26
N ILE A 55 -0.33 -14.88 -18.38
CA ILE A 55 0.18 -15.64 -17.24
C ILE A 55 0.35 -17.10 -17.64
N GLN A 56 1.58 -17.61 -17.49
CA GLN A 56 1.95 -19.01 -17.70
C GLN A 56 2.30 -19.63 -16.36
N TYR A 57 1.71 -20.76 -16.03
CA TYR A 57 2.04 -21.52 -14.83
C TYR A 57 3.20 -22.49 -15.10
N ALA A 58 3.90 -22.89 -14.02
CA ALA A 58 5.04 -23.81 -14.10
C ALA A 58 4.67 -25.20 -14.67
N ASN A 59 3.40 -25.60 -14.58
CA ASN A 59 2.87 -26.85 -15.15
C ASN A 59 2.48 -26.73 -16.64
N GLY A 60 2.77 -25.59 -17.30
CA GLY A 60 2.50 -25.35 -18.71
C GLY A 60 1.07 -24.91 -19.03
N THR A 61 0.21 -24.68 -18.03
CA THR A 61 -1.14 -24.12 -18.25
C THR A 61 -1.13 -22.60 -18.24
N THR A 62 -2.12 -21.99 -18.88
CA THR A 62 -2.24 -20.53 -19.04
C THR A 62 -3.41 -19.98 -18.23
N CYS A 63 -3.23 -18.84 -17.58
CA CYS A 63 -4.32 -18.07 -16.99
C CYS A 63 -4.49 -16.71 -17.68
N CYS A 64 -5.69 -16.14 -17.78
CA CYS A 64 -7.01 -16.63 -17.35
C CYS A 64 -8.03 -16.37 -18.47
N SER A 65 -9.10 -17.16 -18.59
CA SER A 65 -10.13 -16.98 -19.62
C SER A 65 -11.37 -16.19 -19.15
N SER A 66 -11.46 -15.84 -17.86
CA SER A 66 -12.55 -15.03 -17.29
C SER A 66 -12.08 -14.17 -16.13
N LEU A 67 -12.85 -13.13 -15.78
CA LEU A 67 -12.60 -12.28 -14.61
C LEU A 67 -12.65 -13.08 -13.31
N ASP A 68 -13.60 -14.01 -13.19
CA ASP A 68 -13.77 -14.90 -12.04
C ASP A 68 -12.51 -15.76 -11.78
N GLN A 69 -11.87 -16.26 -12.84
CA GLN A 69 -10.60 -16.98 -12.71
C GLN A 69 -9.45 -16.07 -12.26
N VAL A 70 -9.41 -14.82 -12.73
CA VAL A 70 -8.43 -13.82 -12.26
C VAL A 70 -8.62 -13.54 -10.78
N GLN A 71 -9.87 -13.32 -10.34
CA GLN A 71 -10.21 -13.05 -8.95
C GLN A 71 -9.84 -14.24 -8.06
N THR A 72 -10.18 -15.47 -8.46
CA THR A 72 -9.78 -16.69 -7.73
C THR A 72 -8.26 -16.82 -7.59
N ALA A 73 -7.51 -16.47 -8.64
CA ALA A 73 -6.05 -16.49 -8.60
C ALA A 73 -5.49 -15.42 -7.65
N LEU A 74 -6.09 -14.21 -7.63
CA LEU A 74 -5.75 -13.15 -6.68
C LEU A 74 -6.05 -13.55 -5.24
N ASP A 75 -7.24 -14.10 -4.95
CA ASP A 75 -7.60 -14.58 -3.61
C ASP A 75 -6.58 -15.60 -3.08
N THR A 76 -6.09 -16.47 -3.96
CA THR A 76 -5.05 -17.46 -3.61
C THR A 76 -3.71 -16.78 -3.29
N ILE A 77 -3.35 -15.72 -4.00
CA ILE A 77 -2.14 -14.93 -3.72
C ILE A 77 -2.31 -14.17 -2.41
N ASP A 78 -3.46 -13.55 -2.18
CA ASP A 78 -3.74 -12.75 -1.00
C ASP A 78 -3.71 -13.61 0.27
N ALA A 79 -4.22 -14.85 0.22
CA ALA A 79 -4.07 -15.80 1.32
C ALA A 79 -2.59 -16.08 1.66
N LYS A 80 -1.74 -16.29 0.64
CA LYS A 80 -0.30 -16.51 0.84
C LYS A 80 0.41 -15.25 1.35
N LEU A 81 0.01 -14.07 0.88
CA LEU A 81 0.53 -12.80 1.38
C LEU A 81 0.18 -12.63 2.87
N LEU A 82 -1.04 -12.97 3.28
CA LEU A 82 -1.45 -12.93 4.68
C LEU A 82 -0.60 -13.86 5.56
N GLU A 83 -0.33 -15.09 5.10
CA GLU A 83 0.56 -16.03 5.80
C GLU A 83 1.99 -15.49 5.92
N LEU A 84 2.54 -14.91 4.84
CA LEU A 84 3.87 -14.32 4.84
C LEU A 84 3.97 -13.11 5.77
N LEU A 85 2.94 -12.25 5.78
CA LEU A 85 2.86 -11.09 6.67
C LEU A 85 2.78 -11.53 8.14
N SER A 86 1.95 -12.54 8.45
CA SER A 86 1.88 -13.13 9.79
C SER A 86 3.25 -13.62 10.27
N ASN A 87 3.96 -14.38 9.43
CA ASN A 87 5.29 -14.88 9.75
C ASN A 87 6.30 -13.73 9.94
N ARG A 88 6.29 -12.72 9.06
CA ARG A 88 7.16 -11.54 9.17
C ARG A 88 6.92 -10.79 10.49
N THR A 89 5.65 -10.54 10.83
CA THR A 89 5.29 -9.84 12.06
C THR A 89 5.63 -10.65 13.30
N ALA A 90 5.61 -12.00 13.23
CA ALA A 90 6.09 -12.84 14.33
C ALA A 90 7.60 -12.65 14.60
N TYR A 91 8.43 -12.50 13.57
CA TYR A 91 9.85 -12.14 13.75
C TYR A 91 10.03 -10.72 14.29
N SER A 92 9.17 -9.79 13.90
CA SER A 92 9.19 -8.41 14.40
C SER A 92 8.87 -8.38 15.90
N ARG A 93 7.85 -9.14 16.33
CA ARG A 93 7.58 -9.37 17.76
C ARG A 93 8.78 -9.95 18.52
N GLU A 94 9.49 -10.91 17.93
CA GLU A 94 10.69 -11.48 18.57
C GLU A 94 11.83 -10.46 18.62
N ALA A 95 12.00 -9.62 17.58
CA ALA A 95 12.97 -8.53 17.57
C ALA A 95 12.69 -7.53 18.70
N ALA A 96 11.41 -7.18 18.94
CA ALA A 96 10.99 -6.31 20.03
C ALA A 96 11.43 -6.80 21.42
N ARG A 97 11.63 -8.11 21.62
CA ARG A 97 12.16 -8.66 22.88
C ARG A 97 13.62 -8.26 23.15
N PHE A 98 14.37 -7.86 22.12
CA PHE A 98 15.76 -7.42 22.23
C PHE A 98 15.92 -5.90 22.26
N MET A 99 14.86 -5.14 22.00
CA MET A 99 14.87 -3.67 22.04
C MET A 99 14.88 -3.20 23.50
N SER A 100 15.88 -2.39 23.86
CA SER A 100 16.12 -1.93 25.22
C SER A 100 15.62 -0.51 25.47
N GLU A 101 15.61 0.30 24.42
CA GLU A 101 15.17 1.69 24.44
C GLU A 101 14.03 1.89 23.43
N GLU A 102 13.21 2.91 23.65
CA GLU A 102 12.12 3.26 22.72
C GLU A 102 12.67 3.60 21.33
N ALA A 103 13.87 4.20 21.27
CA ALA A 103 14.57 4.50 20.03
C ALA A 103 15.08 3.25 19.28
N ASP A 104 15.09 2.07 19.91
CA ASP A 104 15.40 0.81 19.23
C ASP A 104 14.18 0.27 18.45
N VAL A 105 12.97 0.79 18.73
CA VAL A 105 11.70 0.35 18.13
C VAL A 105 11.47 1.01 16.77
N ASP A 106 11.69 2.31 16.66
CA ASP A 106 11.70 3.05 15.39
C ASP A 106 13.14 3.40 15.02
N ASP A 107 13.72 2.64 14.08
CA ASP A 107 15.03 2.91 13.47
C ASP A 107 14.84 3.36 12.02
N PRO A 108 14.79 4.68 11.76
CA PRO A 108 14.57 5.23 10.41
C PRO A 108 15.63 4.79 9.39
N LEU A 109 16.88 4.54 9.84
CA LEU A 109 17.93 4.08 8.95
C LEU A 109 17.67 2.66 8.52
N ARG A 110 17.28 1.78 9.45
CA ARG A 110 16.93 0.40 9.14
C ARG A 110 15.71 0.31 8.23
N ASP A 111 14.70 1.13 8.48
CA ASP A 111 13.48 1.20 7.68
C ASP A 111 13.76 1.60 6.24
N GLN A 112 14.54 2.67 6.06
CA GLN A 112 14.96 3.11 4.73
C GLN A 112 15.74 2.01 4.00
N GLN A 113 16.63 1.28 4.69
CA GLN A 113 17.35 0.16 4.09
C GLN A 113 16.43 -0.96 3.63
N ILE A 114 15.36 -1.28 4.37
CA ILE A 114 14.40 -2.32 3.99
C ILE A 114 13.65 -1.91 2.72
N ILE A 115 13.16 -0.67 2.66
CA ILE A 115 12.44 -0.13 1.51
C ILE A 115 13.35 -0.08 0.28
N GLN A 116 14.58 0.43 0.42
CA GLN A 116 15.52 0.51 -0.69
C GLN A 116 15.85 -0.89 -1.24
N ARG A 117 16.12 -1.86 -0.37
CA ARG A 117 16.35 -3.26 -0.81
C ARG A 117 15.15 -3.85 -1.55
N ALA A 118 13.93 -3.52 -1.13
CA ALA A 118 12.73 -3.96 -1.84
C ALA A 118 12.66 -3.36 -3.24
N MET A 119 12.97 -2.06 -3.38
CA MET A 119 13.02 -1.38 -4.68
C MET A 119 14.11 -1.95 -5.60
N ASP A 120 15.31 -2.19 -5.05
CA ASP A 120 16.46 -2.71 -5.81
C ASP A 120 16.18 -4.12 -6.35
N ASN A 121 15.45 -4.94 -5.59
CA ASN A 121 15.13 -6.32 -5.96
C ASN A 121 13.84 -6.47 -6.78
N ALA A 122 13.01 -5.43 -6.88
CA ALA A 122 11.68 -5.51 -7.48
C ALA A 122 11.72 -5.95 -8.95
N THR A 123 12.68 -5.43 -9.73
CA THR A 123 12.80 -5.75 -11.16
C THR A 123 13.16 -7.20 -11.43
N ALA A 124 13.92 -7.84 -10.53
CA ALA A 124 14.29 -9.25 -10.65
C ALA A 124 13.08 -10.19 -10.56
N VAL A 125 11.97 -9.71 -10.01
CA VAL A 125 10.70 -10.44 -9.88
C VAL A 125 9.57 -9.80 -10.69
N HIS A 126 9.91 -8.95 -11.67
CA HIS A 126 8.97 -8.24 -12.54
C HIS A 126 7.93 -7.37 -11.79
N LEU A 127 8.27 -6.90 -10.58
CA LEU A 127 7.45 -5.98 -9.82
C LEU A 127 7.86 -4.53 -10.13
N PRO A 128 6.92 -3.61 -10.46
CA PRO A 128 7.25 -2.20 -10.58
C PRO A 128 7.81 -1.64 -9.26
N GLN A 129 8.94 -0.94 -9.32
CA GLN A 129 9.64 -0.46 -8.11
C GLN A 129 8.77 0.45 -7.23
N ILE A 130 7.89 1.26 -7.82
CA ILE A 130 6.95 2.10 -7.08
C ILE A 130 5.94 1.29 -6.25
N VAL A 131 5.51 0.13 -6.75
CA VAL A 131 4.65 -0.79 -6.01
C VAL A 131 5.42 -1.38 -4.83
N ALA A 132 6.66 -1.85 -5.07
CA ALA A 132 7.52 -2.35 -4.00
C ALA A 132 7.73 -1.30 -2.90
N GLN A 133 8.06 -0.07 -3.27
CA GLN A 133 8.24 1.04 -2.32
C GLN A 133 7.00 1.25 -1.45
N LYS A 134 5.81 1.40 -2.06
CA LYS A 134 4.57 1.69 -1.33
C LYS A 134 4.16 0.55 -0.40
N VAL A 135 4.25 -0.69 -0.88
CA VAL A 135 3.90 -1.87 -0.08
C VAL A 135 4.85 -1.99 1.11
N PHE A 136 6.17 -1.88 0.89
CA PHE A 136 7.13 -2.01 1.98
C PHE A 136 7.08 -0.85 2.98
N GLN A 137 6.82 0.38 2.52
CA GLN A 137 6.54 1.49 3.44
C GLN A 137 5.35 1.19 4.34
N SER A 138 4.25 0.69 3.77
CA SER A 138 3.06 0.35 4.55
C SER A 138 3.29 -0.78 5.55
N ILE A 139 4.05 -1.80 5.16
CA ILE A 139 4.42 -2.91 6.04
C ILE A 139 5.29 -2.42 7.20
N ILE A 140 6.25 -1.54 6.93
CA ILE A 140 7.15 -1.00 7.96
C ILE A 140 6.37 -0.15 8.95
N ASN A 141 5.61 0.83 8.47
CA ASN A 141 4.83 1.72 9.33
C ASN A 141 3.88 0.93 10.26
N SER A 142 3.18 -0.09 9.74
CA SER A 142 2.29 -0.90 10.56
C SER A 142 3.02 -1.83 11.53
N THR A 143 4.26 -2.22 11.22
CA THR A 143 5.08 -3.05 12.11
C THR A 143 5.64 -2.22 13.25
N VAL A 144 6.12 -1.00 12.98
CA VAL A 144 6.61 -0.08 14.02
C VAL A 144 5.50 0.21 15.04
N GLU A 145 4.29 0.56 14.57
CA GLU A 145 3.12 0.76 15.45
C GLU A 145 2.82 -0.48 16.33
N PHE A 146 3.01 -1.68 15.78
CA PHE A 146 2.81 -2.93 16.52
C PHE A 146 3.93 -3.18 17.54
N GLU A 147 5.19 -2.93 17.19
CA GLU A 147 6.33 -3.08 18.08
C GLU A 147 6.28 -2.06 19.24
N GLU A 148 5.90 -0.81 18.97
CA GLU A 148 5.63 0.21 19.98
C GLU A 148 4.55 -0.23 20.97
N CYS A 149 3.45 -0.78 20.47
CA CYS A 149 2.37 -1.31 21.30
C CYS A 149 2.87 -2.41 22.26
N ILE A 150 3.69 -3.33 21.75
CA ILE A 150 4.30 -4.39 22.55
C ILE A 150 5.25 -3.81 23.60
N TYR A 151 6.17 -2.93 23.17
CA TYR A 151 7.18 -2.30 24.04
C TYR A 151 6.53 -1.52 25.19
N ASN A 152 5.53 -0.69 24.87
CA ASN A 152 4.79 0.09 25.86
C ASN A 152 3.98 -0.78 26.83
N THR A 153 3.44 -1.91 26.35
CA THR A 153 2.76 -2.88 27.22
C THR A 153 3.72 -3.47 28.25
N TYR A 154 4.95 -3.82 27.87
CA TYR A 154 5.94 -4.34 28.81
C TYR A 154 6.44 -3.26 29.80
N ASN A 155 6.77 -2.06 29.31
CA ASN A 155 7.28 -1.00 30.18
C ASN A 155 6.25 -0.44 31.16
N SER A 156 4.96 -0.44 30.80
CA SER A 156 3.89 -0.03 31.74
C SER A 156 3.59 -1.06 32.84
N THR A 157 4.13 -2.28 32.72
CA THR A 157 4.00 -3.33 33.73
C THR A 157 5.18 -3.44 34.70
N LEU A 158 6.22 -2.63 34.52
CA LEU A 158 7.37 -2.47 35.41
C LEU A 158 7.16 -1.31 36.39
#